data_AF-R0LIN8-F1
#
_entry.id   AF-R0LIN8-F1
#
_cell.length_a   1.000
_cell.length_b   1.000
_cell.length_c   1.000
_cell.angle_alpha   90.00
_cell.angle_beta   90.00
_cell.angle_gamma   90.00
#
_symmetry.space_group_name_H-M   'P 1'
#
loop_
_entity.id
_entity.type
_entity.pdbx_description
1 polymer ?
#
loop_
_entity_poly.entity_id
_entity_poly.type
_entity_poly.pdbx_seq_one_letter_code
_entity_poly.pdbx_strand_id
1 'polypeptide(L)'
;LKLTELLEWYAVTFRDPMMMQPPEWFKAFMYCEAFLQMPFFPIAAYAFIKGGCKWIRTPAIIYSTHVATSLVAILAHILFHDFSKSEHLGPRTQQERLILLSIYIPYLLIPLLILFTMLYSPQYNQVEKRKRK
;
A
#
# COMPACT_ATOMS: atom_id res chain seq x y z
N LEU A 1 25.74 6.61 -6.01
CA LEU A 1 24.92 5.61 -5.28
C LEU A 1 24.25 4.71 -6.29
N LYS A 2 24.62 3.43 -6.33
CA LYS A 2 23.87 2.42 -7.07
C LYS A 2 22.58 2.10 -6.31
N LEU A 3 21.50 1.77 -7.01
CA LEU A 3 20.20 1.46 -6.40
C LEU A 3 20.29 0.31 -5.38
N THR A 4 21.21 -0.62 -5.63
CA THR A 4 21.53 -1.77 -4.76
C THR A 4 22.14 -1.35 -3.43
N GLU A 5 23.01 -0.35 -3.41
CA GLU A 5 23.64 0.16 -2.18
C GLU A 5 22.62 0.88 -1.29
N LEU A 6 21.66 1.57 -1.89
CA LEU A 6 20.55 2.22 -1.16
C LEU A 6 19.61 1.17 -0.54
N LEU A 7 19.32 0.10 -1.29
CA LEU A 7 18.48 -1.00 -0.82
C LEU A 7 19.16 -1.74 0.34
N GLU A 8 20.45 -2.03 0.24
CA GLU A 8 21.23 -2.64 1.33
C GLU A 8 21.27 -1.73 2.56
N TRP A 9 21.50 -0.43 2.39
CA TRP A 9 21.47 0.52 3.49
C TRP A 9 20.09 0.56 4.17
N TYR A 10 19.00 0.59 3.40
CA TYR A 10 17.64 0.55 3.92
C TYR A 10 17.38 -0.76 4.69
N ALA A 11 17.73 -1.89 4.09
CA ALA A 11 17.51 -3.20 4.69
C ALA A 11 18.29 -3.40 5.98
N VAL A 12 19.54 -2.92 6.05
CA VAL A 12 20.36 -2.98 7.27
C VAL A 12 19.84 -2.03 8.34
N THR A 13 19.41 -0.82 7.95
CA THR A 13 18.94 0.21 8.88
C THR A 13 17.57 -0.13 9.48
N PHE A 14 16.64 -0.59 8.65
CA PHE A 14 15.26 -0.87 9.05
C PHE A 14 14.99 -2.34 9.31
N ARG A 15 15.98 -3.22 9.10
CA ARG A 15 15.86 -4.68 9.26
C ARG A 15 14.64 -5.22 8.56
N ASP A 16 14.50 -4.86 7.29
CA ASP A 16 13.40 -5.33 6.46
C ASP A 16 13.85 -6.52 5.59
N PRO A 17 13.65 -7.76 6.06
CA PRO A 17 14.06 -8.94 5.31
C PRO A 17 13.21 -9.14 4.04
N MET A 18 12.01 -8.56 3.97
CA MET A 18 11.11 -8.73 2.84
C MET A 18 11.60 -7.99 1.59
N MET A 19 12.37 -6.91 1.77
CA MET A 19 12.96 -6.16 0.65
C MET A 19 14.26 -6.80 0.13
N MET A 20 14.99 -7.54 0.97
CA MET A 20 16.24 -8.22 0.58
C MET A 20 15.99 -9.60 -0.03
N GLN A 21 15.10 -10.38 0.58
CA GLN A 21 14.67 -11.68 0.09
C GLN A 21 13.14 -11.70 0.03
N PRO A 22 12.55 -11.06 -0.99
CA PRO A 22 11.11 -11.01 -1.12
C PRO A 22 10.55 -12.43 -1.29
N PRO A 23 9.68 -12.90 -0.38
CA PRO A 23 9.02 -14.19 -0.56
C PRO A 23 8.10 -14.12 -1.79
N GLU A 24 7.80 -15.27 -2.39
CA GLU A 24 7.09 -15.33 -3.68
C GLU A 24 5.73 -14.62 -3.67
N TRP A 25 5.00 -14.72 -2.55
CA TRP A 25 3.73 -14.01 -2.36
C TRP A 25 3.91 -12.49 -2.30
N PHE A 26 5.02 -12.00 -1.73
CA PHE A 26 5.31 -10.57 -1.66
C PHE A 26 5.73 -10.04 -3.03
N LYS A 27 6.51 -10.81 -3.80
CA LYS A 27 6.78 -10.49 -5.22
C LYS A 27 5.48 -10.35 -6.01
N ALA A 28 4.54 -11.26 -5.81
CA ALA A 28 3.23 -11.18 -6.48
C ALA A 28 2.50 -9.88 -6.12
N PHE A 29 2.48 -9.48 -4.85
CA PHE A 29 1.92 -8.18 -4.45
C PHE A 29 2.68 -7.00 -5.05
N MET A 30 4.01 -7.01 -5.05
CA MET A 30 4.80 -5.96 -5.70
C MET A 30 4.50 -5.83 -7.19
N TYR A 31 4.32 -6.95 -7.90
CA TYR A 31 3.91 -6.90 -9.31
C TYR A 31 2.48 -6.35 -9.45
N CYS A 32 1.53 -6.82 -8.65
CA CYS A 32 0.16 -6.29 -8.66
C CYS A 32 0.13 -4.79 -8.37
N GLU A 33 0.90 -4.34 -7.39
CA GLU A 33 1.06 -2.92 -7.09
C GLU A 33 1.73 -2.20 -8.26
N ALA A 34 2.84 -2.68 -8.81
CA ALA A 34 3.48 -2.04 -9.96
C ALA A 34 2.52 -1.90 -11.16
N PHE A 35 1.70 -2.92 -11.43
CA PHE A 35 0.73 -2.91 -12.54
C PHE A 35 -0.54 -2.11 -12.25
N LEU A 36 -1.02 -2.02 -11.01
CA LEU A 36 -2.25 -1.31 -10.66
C LEU A 36 -1.97 0.12 -10.18
N GLN A 37 -0.95 0.30 -9.34
CA GLN A 37 -0.56 1.57 -8.74
C GLN A 37 0.06 2.51 -9.76
N MET A 38 1.05 2.06 -10.56
CA MET A 38 1.69 2.95 -11.54
C MET A 38 0.73 3.60 -12.53
N PRO A 39 -0.20 2.88 -13.19
CA PRO A 39 -1.16 3.53 -14.08
C PRO A 39 -2.25 4.28 -13.31
N PHE A 40 -2.57 3.89 -12.08
CA PHE A 40 -3.55 4.60 -11.26
C PHE A 40 -3.06 5.99 -10.83
N PHE A 41 -1.78 6.16 -10.50
CA PHE A 41 -1.23 7.47 -10.09
C PHE A 41 -1.50 8.63 -11.07
N PRO A 42 -1.18 8.53 -12.38
CA PRO A 42 -1.47 9.60 -13.33
C PRO A 42 -2.98 9.78 -13.57
N ILE A 43 -3.77 8.70 -13.54
CA ILE A 43 -5.24 8.77 -13.65
C ILE A 43 -5.82 9.52 -12.45
N ALA A 44 -5.33 9.20 -11.24
CA ALA A 44 -5.70 9.84 -10.00
C ALA A 44 -5.32 11.31 -10.01
N ALA A 45 -4.06 11.62 -10.31
CA ALA A 45 -3.59 13.00 -10.43
C ALA A 45 -4.44 13.81 -11.40
N TYR A 46 -4.71 13.28 -12.61
CA TYR A 46 -5.56 13.96 -13.59
C TYR A 46 -6.98 14.22 -13.07
N ALA A 47 -7.62 13.23 -12.45
CA ALA A 47 -8.98 13.34 -11.94
C ALA A 47 -9.09 14.30 -10.75
N PHE A 48 -8.08 14.33 -9.87
CA PHE A 48 -8.00 15.26 -8.75
C PHE A 48 -7.71 16.69 -9.21
N ILE A 49 -6.80 16.90 -10.18
CA ILE A 49 -6.48 18.21 -10.75
C ILE A 49 -7.68 18.81 -11.49
N LYS A 50 -8.35 18.02 -12.33
CA LYS A 50 -9.52 18.48 -13.09
C LYS A 50 -10.72 18.79 -12.20
N GLY A 51 -10.82 18.12 -11.05
CA GLY A 51 -11.96 18.21 -10.15
C GLY A 51 -13.24 17.62 -10.74
N GLY A 52 -14.11 17.04 -9.90
CA GLY A 52 -15.43 16.56 -10.34
C GLY A 52 -15.45 15.34 -11.28
N CYS A 53 -14.32 14.65 -11.45
CA CYS A 53 -14.20 13.43 -12.24
C CYS A 53 -14.83 12.22 -11.54
N LYS A 54 -16.16 12.11 -11.55
CA LYS A 54 -16.94 11.07 -10.83
C LYS A 54 -16.62 9.62 -11.23
N TRP A 55 -16.08 9.42 -12.43
CA TRP A 55 -15.63 8.11 -12.92
C TRP A 55 -14.45 7.53 -12.12
N ILE A 56 -13.69 8.37 -11.40
CA ILE A 56 -12.58 7.88 -10.58
C ILE A 56 -13.03 7.12 -9.33
N ARG A 57 -14.29 7.27 -8.92
CA ARG A 57 -14.79 6.65 -7.68
C ARG A 57 -14.57 5.14 -7.66
N THR A 58 -15.01 4.43 -8.71
CA THR A 58 -14.91 2.97 -8.77
C THR A 58 -13.44 2.51 -8.86
N PRO A 59 -12.59 3.05 -9.77
CA PRO A 59 -11.16 2.75 -9.78
C PRO A 59 -10.44 3.05 -8.46
N ALA A 60 -10.76 4.17 -7.81
CA ALA A 60 -10.15 4.53 -6.53
C ALA A 60 -10.57 3.60 -5.38
N ILE A 61 -11.82 3.15 -5.35
CA ILE A 61 -12.28 2.15 -4.38
C ILE A 61 -11.56 0.81 -4.60
N ILE A 62 -11.47 0.34 -5.85
CA ILE A 62 -10.78 -0.91 -6.21
C ILE A 62 -9.30 -0.83 -5.79
N TYR A 63 -8.61 0.25 -6.21
CA TYR A 63 -7.22 0.50 -5.85
C TYR A 63 -7.02 0.51 -4.34
N SER A 64 -7.82 1.32 -3.63
CA SER A 64 -7.66 1.48 -2.18
C SER A 64 -7.93 0.20 -1.41
N THR A 65 -8.92 -0.58 -1.85
CA THR A 65 -9.25 -1.87 -1.22
C THR A 65 -8.16 -2.90 -1.48
N HIS A 66 -7.61 -2.94 -2.69
CA HIS A 66 -6.51 -3.83 -3.04
C HIS A 66 -5.26 -3.52 -2.19
N VAL A 67 -4.79 -2.26 -2.21
CA VAL A 67 -3.60 -1.83 -1.44
C VAL A 67 -3.80 -2.05 0.05
N ALA A 68 -4.98 -1.73 0.60
CA ALA A 68 -5.27 -1.99 2.00
C ALA A 68 -5.21 -3.47 2.35
N THR A 69 -5.72 -4.36 1.49
CA THR A 69 -5.70 -5.80 1.72
C THR A 69 -4.28 -6.36 1.65
N SER A 70 -3.49 -5.95 0.65
CA SER A 70 -2.08 -6.35 0.50
C SER A 70 -1.25 -5.90 1.69
N LEU A 71 -1.41 -4.65 2.14
CA LEU A 71 -0.71 -4.14 3.31
C LEU A 71 -1.15 -4.81 4.61
N VAL A 72 -2.43 -5.12 4.80
CA VAL A 72 -2.87 -5.90 5.97
C VAL A 72 -2.18 -7.27 5.99
N ALA A 73 -2.04 -7.93 4.84
CA ALA A 73 -1.30 -9.20 4.75
C ALA A 73 0.19 -9.02 5.09
N ILE A 74 0.83 -7.94 4.63
CA ILE A 74 2.23 -7.62 4.94
C ILE A 74 2.41 -7.31 6.44
N LEU A 75 1.55 -6.48 7.04
CA LEU A 75 1.59 -6.15 8.46
C LEU A 75 1.35 -7.39 9.33
N ALA A 76 0.41 -8.26 8.95
CA ALA A 76 0.18 -9.53 9.61
C ALA A 76 1.42 -10.44 9.50
N HIS A 77 2.06 -10.48 8.34
CA HIS A 77 3.31 -11.23 8.18
C HIS A 77 4.42 -10.68 9.09
N ILE A 78 4.62 -9.35 9.14
CA ILE A 78 5.62 -8.72 10.02
C ILE A 78 5.33 -9.02 11.51
N LEU A 79 4.06 -9.06 11.90
CA LEU A 79 3.67 -9.27 13.30
C LEU A 79 3.75 -10.73 13.73
N PHE A 80 3.32 -11.68 12.88
CA PHE A 80 3.17 -13.09 13.25
C PHE A 80 4.26 -14.01 12.70
N HIS A 81 5.02 -13.60 11.69
CA HIS A 81 6.08 -14.43 11.14
C HIS A 81 7.26 -14.53 12.11
N ASP A 82 7.84 -15.73 12.19
CA ASP A 82 9.02 -15.98 13.00
C ASP A 82 10.28 -15.76 12.17
N PHE A 83 10.83 -14.55 12.27
CA PHE A 83 12.11 -14.17 11.67
C PHE A 83 13.32 -14.82 12.37
N SER A 84 13.14 -15.66 13.39
CA SER A 84 14.27 -16.36 14.03
C SER A 84 14.97 -17.35 13.09
N LYS A 85 14.31 -17.79 12.01
CA LYS A 85 14.85 -18.73 11.02
C LYS A 85 15.34 -18.07 9.74
N SER A 86 15.21 -16.75 9.59
CA SER A 86 15.65 -16.07 8.37
C SER A 86 17.18 -15.94 8.36
N GLU A 87 17.77 -16.19 7.19
CA GLU A 87 19.22 -16.12 6.95
C GLU A 87 19.79 -14.70 7.17
N HIS A 88 18.92 -13.67 7.14
CA HIS A 88 19.25 -12.26 7.31
C HIS A 88 18.65 -11.69 8.60
N LEU A 89 19.22 -10.57 9.11
CA LEU A 89 18.80 -9.84 10.31
C LEU A 89 17.36 -9.30 10.20
N GLY A 90 16.37 -10.16 10.40
CA GLY A 90 14.97 -9.76 10.57
C GLY A 90 14.72 -9.11 11.94
N PRO A 91 13.55 -8.46 12.13
CA PRO A 91 13.22 -7.80 13.37
C PRO A 91 13.04 -8.84 14.49
N ARG A 92 14.04 -8.93 15.37
CA ARG A 92 14.10 -9.94 16.45
C ARG A 92 13.34 -9.49 17.70
N THR A 93 13.26 -8.18 17.91
CA THR A 93 12.56 -7.59 19.06
C THR A 93 11.19 -7.05 18.66
N GLN A 94 10.25 -7.02 19.60
CA GLN A 94 8.93 -6.40 19.40
C GLN A 94 9.05 -4.92 19.03
N GLN A 95 10.08 -4.22 19.53
CA GLN A 95 10.34 -2.82 19.19
C GLN A 95 10.74 -2.65 17.72
N GLU A 96 11.61 -3.50 17.18
CA GLU A 96 11.98 -3.48 15.75
C GLU A 96 10.78 -3.76 14.85
N ARG A 97 9.91 -4.70 15.24
CA ARG A 97 8.65 -4.96 14.53
C ARG A 97 7.74 -3.74 14.53
N LEU A 98 7.59 -3.04 15.65
CA LEU A 98 6.79 -1.81 15.75
C LEU A 98 7.36 -0.66 14.92
N ILE A 99 8.68 -0.51 14.88
CA ILE A 99 9.34 0.48 14.02
C ILE A 99 9.07 0.16 12.54
N LEU A 100 9.22 -1.11 12.14
CA LEU A 100 8.93 -1.53 10.78
C LEU A 100 7.45 -1.29 10.44
N LEU A 101 6.52 -1.71 11.31
CA LEU A 101 5.09 -1.44 11.17
C LEU A 101 4.80 0.06 11.00
N SER A 102 5.47 0.92 11.77
CA SER A 102 5.28 2.38 11.69
C SER A 102 5.65 2.98 10.33
N ILE A 103 6.57 2.35 9.60
CA ILE A 103 6.95 2.76 8.24
C ILE A 103 5.89 2.33 7.23
N TYR A 104 5.27 1.16 7.42
CA TYR A 104 4.23 0.63 6.53
C TYR A 104 2.83 1.22 6.81
N ILE A 105 2.54 1.66 8.04
CA ILE A 105 1.24 2.22 8.44
C ILE A 105 0.81 3.43 7.57
N PRO A 106 1.66 4.43 7.27
CA PRO A 106 1.30 5.52 6.38
C PRO A 106 0.80 5.05 5.00
N TYR A 107 1.41 4.00 4.45
CA TYR A 107 1.00 3.41 3.18
C TYR A 107 -0.37 2.73 3.24
N LEU A 108 -0.82 2.33 4.44
CA LEU A 108 -2.18 1.82 4.67
C LEU A 108 -3.18 2.96 4.94
N LEU A 109 -2.76 4.00 5.65
CA LEU A 109 -3.63 5.13 5.98
C LEU A 109 -4.05 5.92 4.74
N ILE A 110 -3.14 6.17 3.80
CA ILE A 110 -3.44 6.91 2.56
C ILE A 110 -4.56 6.26 1.74
N PRO A 111 -4.49 4.97 1.34
CA PRO A 111 -5.56 4.32 0.61
C PRO A 111 -6.84 4.22 1.43
N LEU A 112 -6.77 4.01 2.75
CA LEU A 112 -7.97 4.05 3.59
C LEU A 112 -8.64 5.43 3.54
N LEU A 113 -7.89 6.53 3.65
CA LEU A 113 -8.44 7.88 3.53
C LEU A 113 -9.08 8.12 2.16
N ILE A 114 -8.46 7.65 1.08
CA ILE A 114 -9.04 7.72 -0.27
C ILE A 114 -10.34 6.91 -0.33
N LEU A 115 -10.36 5.69 0.21
CA LEU A 115 -11.54 4.83 0.28
C LEU A 115 -12.68 5.50 1.06
N PHE A 116 -12.40 6.00 2.26
CA PHE A 116 -13.36 6.73 3.09
C PHE A 116 -13.89 7.95 2.35
N THR A 117 -13.02 8.73 1.70
CA THR A 117 -13.43 9.88 0.92
C THR A 117 -14.35 9.47 -0.22
N MET A 118 -14.04 8.42 -0.97
CA MET A 118 -14.87 7.95 -2.10
C MET A 118 -16.19 7.30 -1.68
N LEU A 119 -16.27 6.76 -0.46
CA LEU A 119 -17.49 6.16 0.10
C LEU A 119 -18.43 7.19 0.71
N TYR A 120 -17.90 8.14 1.49
CA TYR A 120 -18.70 9.07 2.31
C TYR A 120 -18.90 10.44 1.68
N SER A 121 -18.08 10.84 0.70
CA SER A 121 -18.23 12.15 0.07
C SER A 121 -19.59 12.29 -0.65
N PRO A 122 -20.43 13.27 -0.26
CA PRO A 122 -21.71 13.52 -0.90
C PRO A 122 -21.55 13.97 -2.37
N GLN A 123 -20.39 14.52 -2.74
CA GLN A 123 -20.07 14.94 -4.10
C GLN A 123 -20.09 13.77 -5.09
N TYR A 124 -19.80 12.55 -4.61
CA TYR A 124 -19.86 11.33 -5.42
C TYR A 124 -21.17 10.54 -5.25
N ASN A 125 -21.85 10.63 -4.09
CA ASN A 125 -23.11 9.90 -3.80
C ASN A 125 -24.39 10.54 -4.37
N GLN A 126 -24.48 11.87 -4.49
CA GLN A 126 -25.73 12.58 -4.84
C GLN A 126 -26.20 12.37 -6.29
N VAL A 127 -25.30 12.04 -7.23
CA VAL A 127 -25.63 11.96 -8.67
C VAL A 127 -26.03 10.56 -9.14
N GLU A 128 -25.68 9.50 -8.40
CA GLU A 128 -26.22 8.14 -8.66
C GLU A 128 -27.74 8.10 -8.53
N LYS A 129 -28.29 8.82 -7.53
CA LYS A 129 -29.74 9.00 -7.37
C LYS A 129 -30.40 9.76 -8.52
N ARG A 130 -29.63 10.55 -9.29
CA ARG A 130 -30.14 11.35 -10.42
C ARG A 130 -30.07 10.61 -11.77
N LYS A 131 -29.21 9.59 -11.91
CA LYS A 131 -29.19 8.70 -13.09
C LYS A 131 -30.18 7.53 -13.01
N ARG A 132 -30.69 7.22 -11.80
CA ARG A 132 -31.74 6.21 -11.56
C ARG A 132 -33.17 6.79 -11.59
N LYS A 133 -33.33 8.08 -11.88
CA LYS A 133 -34.61 8.74 -12.18
C LYS A 133 -34.65 9.08 -13.65
#